data_AF-A0A834XEY3-F1
#
_entry.id   AF-A0A834XEY3-F1
#
_cell.length_a   1.000
_cell.length_b   1.000
_cell.length_c   1.000
_cell.angle_alpha   90.00
_cell.angle_beta   90.00
_cell.angle_gamma   90.00
#
_symmetry.space_group_name_H-M   'P 1'
#
loop_
_entity.id
_entity.type
_entity.pdbx_description
1 polymer ?
#
loop_
_entity_poly.entity_id
_entity_poly.type
_entity_poly.pdbx_seq_one_letter_code
_entity_poly.pdbx_strand_id
1 'polypeptide(L)'
;MSQYNVNDTTLTKIFVGGLAWETQRDTMRRYFEEFGEIVEAVVITDKNTGRSKGYGFVTFKDAEAAMRACQNPSPVIDGRRANCNLASLGANNKNPPPLPLLGAGGRFRASSPAYHASSSSTIFRQPSGQNTFPYSPYG
;
A
#
# COMPACT_ATOMS: atom_id res chain seq x y z
N MET A 1 -19.51 28.25 -19.80
CA MET A 1 -19.94 26.84 -19.57
C MET A 1 -18.69 25.99 -19.38
N SER A 2 -18.44 25.52 -18.15
CA SER A 2 -17.35 24.59 -17.87
C SER A 2 -17.56 23.32 -18.70
N GLN A 3 -16.56 22.92 -19.49
CA GLN A 3 -16.64 21.73 -20.32
C GLN A 3 -16.89 20.50 -19.46
N TYR A 4 -18.10 19.94 -19.50
CA TYR A 4 -18.36 18.58 -19.04
C TYR A 4 -17.89 17.66 -20.17
N ASN A 5 -16.66 17.16 -20.05
CA ASN A 5 -16.13 16.21 -21.00
C ASN A 5 -16.88 14.89 -20.78
N VAL A 6 -17.52 14.33 -21.81
CA VAL A 6 -18.36 13.11 -21.71
C VAL A 6 -17.55 11.87 -21.25
N ASN A 7 -16.22 12.01 -21.25
CA ASN A 7 -15.22 11.04 -20.82
C ASN A 7 -14.63 11.37 -19.44
N ASP A 8 -15.24 12.30 -18.70
CA ASP A 8 -14.85 12.65 -17.34
C ASP A 8 -15.35 11.59 -16.36
N THR A 9 -14.58 10.51 -16.21
CA THR A 9 -14.86 9.46 -15.23
C THR A 9 -14.40 9.82 -13.81
N THR A 10 -14.06 11.08 -13.53
CA THR A 10 -13.52 11.49 -12.22
C THR A 10 -14.48 11.25 -11.07
N LEU A 11 -15.78 11.35 -11.33
CA LEU A 11 -16.86 11.15 -10.36
C LEU A 11 -17.57 9.80 -10.50
N THR A 12 -17.41 9.10 -11.63
CA THR A 12 -18.09 7.82 -11.89
C THR A 12 -17.18 6.60 -11.70
N LYS A 13 -15.86 6.80 -11.62
CA LYS A 13 -14.89 5.73 -11.45
C LYS A 13 -14.41 5.62 -10.01
N ILE A 14 -14.47 4.41 -9.48
CA ILE A 14 -13.96 4.07 -8.15
C ILE A 14 -12.73 3.16 -8.26
N PHE A 15 -11.81 3.34 -7.32
CA PHE A 15 -10.71 2.45 -7.01
C PHE A 15 -11.16 1.47 -5.92
N VAL A 16 -10.82 0.19 -6.11
CA VAL A 16 -11.09 -0.88 -5.15
C VAL A 16 -9.77 -1.61 -4.85
N GLY A 17 -9.24 -1.44 -3.65
CA GLY A 17 -8.00 -2.09 -3.19
C GLY A 17 -8.25 -3.15 -2.13
N GLY A 18 -7.23 -3.95 -1.79
CA GLY A 18 -7.32 -4.93 -0.69
C GLY A 18 -8.16 -6.17 -1.02
N LEU A 19 -8.37 -6.45 -2.31
CA LEU A 19 -9.14 -7.61 -2.77
C LEU A 19 -8.43 -8.92 -2.45
N ALA A 20 -9.19 -10.02 -2.35
CA ALA A 20 -8.59 -11.34 -2.35
C ALA A 20 -7.92 -11.60 -3.71
N TRP A 21 -6.85 -12.39 -3.72
CA TRP A 21 -6.14 -12.68 -4.99
C TRP A 21 -6.97 -13.52 -5.95
N GLU A 22 -7.96 -14.23 -5.41
CA GLU A 22 -8.97 -14.99 -6.15
C GLU A 22 -10.15 -14.14 -6.62
N THR A 23 -10.32 -12.91 -6.10
CA THR A 23 -11.40 -12.03 -6.54
C THR A 23 -11.15 -11.61 -7.99
N GLN A 24 -12.07 -12.01 -8.86
CA GLN A 24 -12.06 -11.70 -10.28
C GLN A 24 -13.00 -10.54 -10.63
N ARG A 25 -12.91 -10.11 -11.89
CA ARG A 25 -13.79 -9.08 -12.47
C ARG A 25 -15.27 -9.36 -12.18
N ASP A 26 -15.72 -10.60 -12.41
CA ASP A 26 -17.15 -10.94 -12.28
C ASP A 26 -17.65 -10.82 -10.84
N THR A 27 -16.87 -11.29 -9.87
CA THR A 27 -17.22 -11.18 -8.45
C THR A 27 -17.27 -9.73 -7.99
N MET A 28 -16.24 -8.94 -8.36
CA MET A 28 -16.22 -7.51 -8.09
C MET A 28 -17.42 -6.81 -8.72
N ARG A 29 -17.69 -7.08 -10.00
CA ARG A 29 -18.81 -6.50 -10.74
C ARG A 29 -20.14 -6.80 -10.04
N ARG A 30 -20.40 -8.07 -9.70
CA ARG A 30 -21.63 -8.48 -9.00
C ARG A 30 -21.81 -7.77 -7.66
N TYR A 31 -20.73 -7.58 -6.92
CA TYR A 31 -20.77 -6.83 -5.67
C TYR A 31 -21.19 -5.38 -5.93
N PHE A 32 -20.55 -4.70 -6.90
CA PHE A 32 -20.82 -3.28 -7.13
C PHE A 32 -22.09 -2.99 -7.93
N GLU A 33 -22.67 -3.96 -8.64
CA GLU A 33 -23.93 -3.81 -9.38
C GLU A 33 -25.10 -3.47 -8.43
N GLU A 34 -24.99 -3.78 -7.14
CA GLU A 34 -25.98 -3.38 -6.13
C GLU A 34 -26.08 -1.84 -5.96
N PHE A 35 -25.00 -1.12 -6.24
CA PHE A 35 -24.96 0.34 -6.17
C PHE A 35 -25.38 1.00 -7.47
N GLY A 36 -25.40 0.30 -8.61
CA GLY A 36 -25.87 0.86 -9.87
C GLY A 36 -25.31 0.18 -11.11
N GLU A 37 -25.69 0.68 -12.28
CA GLU A 37 -25.27 0.11 -13.56
C GLU A 37 -23.76 0.31 -13.78
N ILE A 38 -23.05 -0.80 -13.99
CA ILE A 38 -21.61 -0.81 -14.24
C ILE A 38 -21.35 -0.76 -15.75
N VAL A 39 -20.58 0.25 -16.16
CA VAL A 39 -20.07 0.38 -17.54
C VAL A 39 -18.85 -0.54 -17.73
N GLU A 40 -17.94 -0.54 -16.76
CA GLU A 40 -16.71 -1.31 -16.85
C GLU A 40 -16.22 -1.74 -15.46
N ALA A 41 -15.75 -2.97 -15.34
CA ALA A 41 -15.04 -3.46 -14.17
C ALA A 41 -13.72 -4.11 -14.60
N VAL A 42 -12.62 -3.77 -13.93
CA VAL A 42 -11.28 -4.28 -14.27
C VAL A 42 -10.53 -4.63 -13.00
N VAL A 43 -10.11 -5.89 -12.88
CA VAL A 43 -9.12 -6.31 -11.88
C VAL A 43 -7.74 -6.23 -12.52
N ILE A 44 -6.79 -5.58 -11.83
CA ILE A 44 -5.44 -5.48 -12.34
C ILE A 44 -4.68 -6.75 -12.00
N THR A 45 -4.17 -7.42 -13.03
CA THR A 45 -3.33 -8.60 -12.91
C THR A 45 -1.89 -8.28 -13.29
N ASP A 46 -0.96 -9.07 -12.77
CA ASP A 46 0.43 -9.06 -13.19
C ASP A 46 0.55 -9.67 -14.59
N LYS A 47 1.23 -8.99 -15.51
CA LYS A 47 1.30 -9.40 -16.93
C LYS A 47 2.11 -10.68 -17.16
N ASN A 48 3.06 -10.99 -16.28
CA ASN A 48 3.94 -12.15 -16.45
C ASN A 48 3.30 -13.41 -15.86
N THR A 49 2.67 -13.28 -14.69
CA THR A 49 2.11 -14.40 -13.93
C THR A 49 0.60 -14.57 -14.11
N GLY A 50 -0.11 -13.55 -14.62
CA GLY A 50 -1.56 -13.52 -14.74
C GLY A 50 -2.30 -13.38 -13.39
N ARG A 51 -1.58 -13.30 -12.27
CA ARG A 51 -2.17 -13.25 -10.92
C ARG A 51 -2.73 -11.87 -10.60
N SER A 52 -3.82 -11.80 -9.84
CA SER A 52 -4.39 -10.54 -9.36
C SER A 52 -3.38 -9.79 -8.49
N LYS A 53 -3.29 -8.47 -8.69
CA LYS A 53 -2.50 -7.58 -7.83
C LYS A 53 -3.28 -7.13 -6.59
N GLY A 54 -4.50 -7.64 -6.38
CA GLY A 54 -5.33 -7.33 -5.21
C GLY A 54 -6.01 -5.96 -5.28
N TYR A 55 -6.13 -5.38 -6.47
CA TYR A 55 -6.87 -4.14 -6.70
C TYR A 55 -7.49 -4.09 -8.09
N GLY A 56 -8.47 -3.22 -8.26
CA GLY A 56 -9.15 -2.97 -9.52
C GLY A 56 -9.89 -1.64 -9.53
N PHE A 57 -10.61 -1.43 -10.62
CA PHE A 57 -11.41 -0.23 -10.87
C PHE A 57 -12.78 -0.62 -11.35
N VAL A 58 -13.78 0.15 -10.92
CA VAL A 58 -15.16 0.04 -11.40
C VAL A 58 -15.60 1.40 -11.89
N THR A 59 -16.12 1.45 -13.11
CA THR A 59 -16.69 2.63 -13.73
C THR A 59 -18.21 2.45 -13.78
N PHE A 60 -18.92 3.30 -13.06
CA PHE A 60 -20.37 3.35 -13.09
C PHE A 60 -20.88 4.20 -14.24
N LYS A 61 -22.14 3.99 -14.61
CA LYS A 61 -22.85 4.87 -15.55
C LYS A 61 -23.14 6.23 -14.93
N ASP A 62 -23.52 6.23 -13.64
CA ASP A 62 -23.92 7.42 -12.91
C ASP A 62 -22.95 7.75 -11.76
N ALA A 63 -22.71 9.04 -11.54
CA ALA A 63 -21.84 9.51 -10.45
C ALA A 63 -22.44 9.20 -9.07
N GLU A 64 -23.77 9.20 -8.95
CA GLU A 64 -24.46 8.84 -7.71
C GLU A 64 -24.21 7.40 -7.28
N ALA A 65 -24.10 6.47 -8.23
CA ALA A 65 -23.77 5.08 -7.94
C ALA A 65 -22.35 4.95 -7.37
N ALA A 66 -21.38 5.67 -7.95
CA ALA A 66 -20.02 5.74 -7.44
C ALA A 66 -19.95 6.34 -6.03
N MET A 67 -20.69 7.41 -5.77
CA MET A 67 -20.78 8.02 -4.43
C MET A 67 -21.37 7.06 -3.40
N ARG A 68 -22.45 6.32 -3.74
CA ARG A 68 -23.04 5.30 -2.86
C ARG A 68 -22.06 4.17 -2.57
N ALA A 69 -21.35 3.68 -3.58
CA ALA A 69 -20.32 2.65 -3.39
C ALA A 69 -19.18 3.13 -2.47
N CYS A 70 -18.80 4.42 -2.54
CA CYS A 70 -17.80 5.01 -1.67
C CYS A 70 -18.31 5.37 -0.26
N GLN A 71 -19.62 5.30 0.00
CA GLN A 71 -20.18 5.61 1.31
C GLN A 71 -19.74 4.59 2.38
N ASN A 72 -19.51 3.35 1.97
CA ASN A 72 -18.77 2.37 2.77
C ASN A 72 -17.34 2.26 2.23
N PRO A 73 -16.35 2.96 2.82
CA PRO A 73 -14.98 2.97 2.32
C PRO A 73 -14.25 1.64 2.55
N SER A 74 -14.77 0.73 3.38
CA SER A 74 -14.11 -0.55 3.70
C SER A 74 -15.06 -1.76 3.61
N PRO A 75 -15.60 -2.08 2.41
CA PRO A 75 -16.49 -3.22 2.25
C PRO A 75 -15.75 -4.56 2.37
N VAL A 76 -16.50 -5.63 2.65
CA VAL A 76 -15.97 -7.00 2.67
C VAL A 76 -16.39 -7.69 1.38
N ILE A 77 -15.41 -8.12 0.57
CA ILE A 77 -15.59 -8.81 -0.71
C ILE A 77 -14.81 -10.13 -0.63
N ASP A 78 -15.46 -11.26 -0.92
CA ASP A 78 -14.87 -12.60 -0.78
C ASP A 78 -14.25 -12.85 0.60
N GLY A 79 -14.91 -12.39 1.67
CA GLY A 79 -14.41 -12.53 3.04
C GLY A 79 -13.19 -11.68 3.37
N ARG A 80 -12.73 -10.82 2.45
CA ARG A 80 -11.60 -9.92 2.66
C ARG A 80 -12.06 -8.47 2.72
N ARG A 81 -11.50 -7.71 3.68
CA ARG A 81 -11.73 -6.27 3.77
C ARG A 81 -11.03 -5.56 2.61
N ALA A 82 -11.83 -4.99 1.72
CA ALA A 82 -11.40 -4.14 0.63
C ALA A 82 -11.43 -2.66 1.04
N ASN A 83 -10.92 -1.79 0.18
CA ASN A 83 -10.94 -0.34 0.35
C ASN A 83 -11.49 0.33 -0.91
N CYS A 84 -12.54 1.12 -0.78
CA CYS A 84 -13.22 1.80 -1.89
C CYS A 84 -13.08 3.31 -1.80
N ASN A 85 -12.63 3.96 -2.87
CA ASN A 85 -12.48 5.40 -2.97
C ASN A 85 -12.75 5.87 -4.40
N LEU A 86 -13.07 7.15 -4.60
CA LEU A 86 -13.06 7.72 -5.96
C LEU A 86 -11.66 7.57 -6.57
N ALA A 87 -11.60 7.07 -7.81
CA ALA A 87 -10.34 6.81 -8.49
C ALA A 87 -9.53 8.09 -8.71
N SER A 88 -10.21 9.23 -8.85
CA SER A 88 -9.60 10.56 -8.96
C SER A 88 -8.75 10.94 -7.73
N LEU A 89 -9.07 10.42 -6.54
CA LEU A 89 -8.31 10.68 -5.31
C LEU A 89 -6.93 10.00 -5.33
N GLY A 90 -6.84 8.80 -5.91
CA GLY A 90 -5.60 8.01 -5.96
C GLY A 90 -4.63 8.43 -7.09
N ALA A 91 -5.14 9.06 -8.15
CA ALA A 91 -4.35 9.46 -9.32
C ALA A 91 -3.25 10.51 -9.00
N ASN A 92 -3.39 11.24 -7.90
CA ASN A 92 -2.41 12.23 -7.47
C ASN A 92 -1.22 11.65 -6.70
N ASN A 93 -1.29 10.40 -6.20
CA ASN A 93 -0.15 9.73 -5.56
C ASN A 93 0.69 8.98 -6.61
N LYS A 94 1.44 9.76 -7.38
CA LYS A 94 2.51 9.28 -8.25
C LYS A 94 3.65 8.73 -7.38
N ASN A 95 3.66 7.43 -7.09
CA ASN A 95 4.94 6.74 -6.95
C ASN A 95 5.39 6.40 -8.38
N PRO A 96 6.31 7.16 -9.00
CA PRO A 96 6.79 6.81 -10.33
C PRO A 96 7.41 5.41 -10.29
N PRO A 97 7.30 4.61 -11.37
CA PRO A 97 8.07 3.38 -11.46
C PRO A 97 9.55 3.73 -11.27
N PRO A 98 10.34 2.93 -10.54
CA PRO A 98 11.78 3.12 -10.55
C PRO A 98 12.22 3.00 -12.01
N LEU A 99 12.72 4.11 -12.56
CA LEU A 99 13.36 4.12 -13.87
C LEU A 99 14.44 3.03 -13.84
N PRO A 100 14.50 2.10 -14.80
CA PRO A 100 15.66 1.23 -14.90
C PRO A 100 16.83 2.14 -15.27
N LEU A 101 17.68 2.44 -14.28
CA LEU A 101 18.90 3.20 -14.48
C LEU A 101 19.83 2.35 -15.36
N LEU A 102 19.75 2.57 -16.67
CA LEU A 102 20.68 1.98 -17.62
C LEU A 102 22.00 2.75 -17.53
N GLY A 103 22.99 2.14 -16.88
CA GLY A 103 24.41 2.41 -17.11
C GLY A 103 25.02 3.55 -16.31
N ALA A 104 25.50 3.24 -15.11
CA ALA A 104 26.70 3.87 -14.56
C ALA A 104 27.46 2.83 -13.76
N GLY A 105 28.44 2.19 -14.42
CA GLY A 105 29.47 1.47 -13.72
C GLY A 105 30.17 2.42 -12.75
N GLY A 106 30.29 2.03 -11.50
CA GLY A 106 31.31 2.62 -10.65
C GLY A 106 31.00 2.68 -9.16
N ARG A 107 31.66 1.76 -8.44
CA ARG A 107 32.54 2.09 -7.31
C ARG A 107 31.88 2.53 -5.98
N PHE A 108 31.86 1.53 -5.08
CA PHE A 108 32.21 1.59 -3.65
C PHE A 108 31.53 2.66 -2.77
N ARG A 109 30.63 2.18 -1.89
CA ARG A 109 30.25 2.90 -0.67
C ARG A 109 30.77 2.10 0.52
N ALA A 110 32.05 2.31 0.84
CA ALA A 110 32.65 1.90 2.12
C ALA A 110 32.88 3.14 2.98
N SER A 111 32.54 2.97 4.25
CA SER A 111 32.32 3.97 5.31
C SER A 111 33.48 4.91 5.60
N SER A 112 33.14 6.13 6.06
CA SER A 112 33.94 7.01 6.93
C SER A 112 33.02 8.15 7.43
N PRO A 113 33.21 8.79 8.61
CA PRO A 113 34.53 9.01 9.24
C PRO A 113 34.58 8.95 10.80
N ALA A 114 35.79 9.20 11.30
CA ALA A 114 36.15 9.91 12.54
C ALA A 114 36.22 9.14 13.87
N TYR A 115 37.45 9.00 14.39
CA TYR A 115 37.89 9.81 15.54
C TYR A 115 39.42 9.91 15.58
N HIS A 116 39.88 11.07 16.03
CA HIS A 116 41.28 11.45 16.22
C HIS A 116 41.49 11.74 17.71
N ALA A 117 42.76 11.65 18.13
CA ALA A 117 43.39 12.28 19.29
C ALA A 117 43.40 11.55 20.66
N SER A 118 44.63 11.41 21.18
CA SER A 118 45.01 11.05 22.53
C SER A 118 44.78 12.18 23.52
N SER A 119 44.48 11.88 24.79
CA SER A 119 45.17 12.53 25.93
C SER A 119 44.87 11.84 27.27
N SER A 120 45.89 11.92 28.11
CA SER A 120 46.16 11.36 29.42
C SER A 120 45.18 11.70 30.56
N SER A 121 45.20 10.84 31.57
CA SER A 121 45.28 11.13 33.03
C SER A 121 44.04 10.88 33.91
N THR A 122 44.35 10.12 34.97
CA THR A 122 43.92 10.28 36.38
C THR A 122 42.55 9.79 36.88
N ILE A 123 42.64 8.72 37.70
CA ILE A 123 42.10 8.58 39.07
C ILE A 123 40.57 8.37 39.23
N PHE A 124 40.15 7.18 39.70
CA PHE A 124 39.61 6.95 41.07
C PHE A 124 38.91 5.56 41.22
N ARG A 125 39.64 4.58 41.79
CA ARG A 125 39.30 3.68 42.92
C ARG A 125 37.82 3.26 43.20
N GLN A 126 37.50 1.96 42.93
CA GLN A 126 36.86 0.88 43.76
C GLN A 126 35.59 1.14 44.63
N PRO A 127 34.85 0.12 45.19
CA PRO A 127 34.83 -1.36 44.97
C PRO A 127 33.42 -2.04 45.01
N SER A 128 33.41 -3.37 44.84
CA SER A 128 32.56 -4.39 45.53
C SER A 128 31.02 -4.31 45.49
N GLY A 129 30.42 -5.30 44.85
CA GLY A 129 29.01 -5.63 45.00
C GLY A 129 28.66 -6.95 44.35
N GLN A 130 29.19 -8.04 44.91
CA GLN A 130 28.67 -9.38 44.68
C GLN A 130 27.17 -9.40 44.98
N ASN A 131 26.37 -9.93 44.07
CA ASN A 131 25.18 -10.67 44.46
C ASN A 131 25.01 -11.85 43.52
N THR A 132 25.79 -12.86 43.86
CA THR A 132 25.55 -14.26 43.56
C THR A 132 24.23 -14.70 44.20
N PHE A 133 23.68 -15.78 43.65
CA PHE A 133 22.77 -16.78 44.25
C PHE A 133 21.28 -16.64 43.88
N PRO A 134 20.55 -17.77 43.85
CA PRO A 134 20.90 -18.98 43.11
C PRO A 134 19.66 -19.57 42.40
N TYR A 135 19.90 -20.49 41.47
CA TYR A 135 18.91 -21.50 41.14
C TYR A 135 18.49 -22.24 42.41
N SER A 136 17.19 -22.49 42.62
CA SER A 136 16.76 -23.74 43.25
C SER A 136 15.42 -24.19 42.67
N PRO A 137 15.37 -25.38 42.09
CA PRO A 137 14.18 -25.99 41.52
C PRO A 137 13.48 -26.93 42.52
N TYR A 138 12.17 -27.10 42.31
CA TYR A 138 11.26 -28.09 42.88
C TYR A 138 10.79 -27.91 44.33
N GLY A 139 9.49 -28.15 44.54
CA GLY A 139 8.98 -28.76 45.78
C GLY A 139 8.73 -27.81 46.93
#